data_AF-A0ABD3UJC9-F1
#
_entry.id   AF-A0ABD3UJC9-F1
#
_cell.length_a   1.000
_cell.length_b   1.000
_cell.length_c   1.000
_cell.angle_alpha   90.00
_cell.angle_beta   90.00
_cell.angle_gamma   90.00
#
_symmetry.space_group_name_H-M   'P 1'
#
loop_
_entity.id
_entity.type
_entity.pdbx_description
1 polymer ?
#
loop_
_entity_poly.entity_id
_entity_poly.type
_entity_poly.pdbx_seq_one_letter_code
_entity_poly.pdbx_strand_id
1 'polypeptide(L)'
;MILLEKLLSVEDFCNLTLIFPGEVKEYLSFNRAIDSSQQAEYEDFLNGVCASRLPPHLLRLKYNCPIMLLRNLNPIQGLCNGTRLICKELADNFIGAEIATGDFKGTYVFIPRIPIESSDRINCPIPFKRMQFPVRPCFAMTINKSQGQTLEFVGIYLKEPVFSHGQLYVALSRAKSGAGVKILIHPDSKSILCTDYTKNIVYGEVFLLAEENTISTSLLRKKLKLDYPFPLE
;
A
#
# COMPACT_ATOMS: atom_id res chain seq x y z
N MET A 1 5.85 4.97 -6.55
CA MET A 1 4.82 4.20 -5.82
C MET A 1 3.64 3.99 -6.74
N ILE A 2 3.01 2.81 -6.75
CA ILE A 2 1.83 2.53 -7.57
C ILE A 2 0.56 2.79 -6.76
N LEU A 3 -0.40 3.51 -7.33
CA LEU A 3 -1.70 3.79 -6.74
C LEU A 3 -2.79 3.00 -7.47
N LEU A 4 -3.67 2.39 -6.69
CA LEU A 4 -4.73 1.49 -7.15
C LEU A 4 -6.08 1.92 -6.63
N GLU A 5 -7.15 1.61 -7.36
CA GLU A 5 -8.50 1.89 -6.92
C GLU A 5 -8.90 1.07 -5.68
N LYS A 6 -8.57 -0.23 -5.63
CA LYS A 6 -9.01 -1.16 -4.57
C LYS A 6 -7.87 -1.98 -3.96
N LEU A 7 -8.13 -2.57 -2.78
CA LEU A 7 -7.13 -3.31 -1.99
C LEU A 7 -6.72 -4.64 -2.62
N LEU A 8 -7.66 -5.38 -3.22
CA LEU A 8 -7.39 -6.69 -3.86
C LEU A 8 -6.29 -6.56 -4.92
N SER A 9 -6.36 -5.51 -5.73
CA SER A 9 -5.35 -5.19 -6.74
C SER A 9 -3.95 -4.99 -6.16
N VAL A 10 -3.80 -4.60 -4.88
CA VAL A 10 -2.48 -4.37 -4.25
C VAL A 10 -1.73 -5.69 -4.06
N GLU A 11 -2.45 -6.78 -3.79
CA GLU A 11 -1.85 -8.09 -3.52
C GLU A 11 -1.22 -8.69 -4.78
N ASP A 12 -1.77 -8.39 -5.97
CA ASP A 12 -1.23 -8.79 -7.27
C ASP A 12 0.21 -8.27 -7.50
N PHE A 13 0.59 -7.17 -6.85
CA PHE A 13 1.91 -6.56 -7.00
C PHE A 13 2.97 -7.11 -6.05
N CYS A 14 2.67 -8.09 -5.19
CA CYS A 14 3.68 -8.71 -4.33
C CYS A 14 4.83 -9.34 -5.13
N ASN A 15 4.54 -9.81 -6.35
CA ASN A 15 5.51 -10.43 -7.26
C ASN A 15 6.49 -9.43 -7.89
N LEU A 16 6.26 -8.11 -7.79
CA LEU A 16 7.20 -7.10 -8.30
C LEU A 16 8.57 -7.14 -7.60
N THR A 17 8.68 -7.83 -6.46
CA THR A 17 9.96 -8.11 -5.80
C THR A 17 10.98 -8.74 -6.75
N LEU A 18 10.53 -9.52 -7.75
CA LEU A 18 11.41 -10.15 -8.74
C LEU A 18 12.16 -9.14 -9.63
N ILE A 19 11.58 -7.95 -9.85
CA ILE A 19 12.14 -6.90 -10.72
C ILE A 19 13.36 -6.24 -10.06
N PHE A 20 13.45 -6.26 -8.73
CA PHE A 20 14.56 -5.62 -8.03
C PHE A 20 15.87 -6.39 -8.29
N PRO A 21 17.00 -5.70 -8.48
CA PRO A 21 18.29 -6.35 -8.62
C PRO A 21 18.71 -7.05 -7.32
N GLY A 22 19.60 -8.03 -7.45
CA GLY A 22 20.13 -8.80 -6.32
C GLY A 22 19.38 -10.10 -6.02
N GLU A 23 19.94 -10.84 -5.06
CA GLU A 23 19.43 -12.14 -4.65
C GLU A 23 18.17 -12.03 -3.78
N VAL A 24 17.23 -12.96 -3.98
CA VAL A 24 16.03 -13.06 -3.15
C VAL A 24 16.42 -13.73 -1.82
N LYS A 25 16.10 -13.08 -0.70
CA LYS A 25 16.08 -13.73 0.61
C LYS A 25 14.67 -14.15 0.95
N GLU A 26 14.52 -15.43 1.30
CA GLU A 26 13.25 -16.03 1.67
C GLU A 26 13.16 -16.23 3.18
N TYR A 27 12.00 -15.90 3.75
CA TYR A 27 11.71 -16.11 5.15
C TYR A 27 10.41 -16.89 5.30
N LEU A 28 10.52 -18.13 5.73
CA LEU A 28 9.36 -18.95 6.10
C LEU A 28 8.87 -18.56 7.50
N SER A 29 7.56 -18.50 7.66
CA SER A 29 6.94 -18.30 8.97
C SER A 29 6.82 -19.61 9.73
N PHE A 30 6.78 -19.52 11.05
CA PHE A 30 6.41 -20.66 11.89
C PHE A 30 5.00 -20.45 12.41
N ASN A 31 4.09 -21.37 12.09
CA ASN A 31 2.69 -21.29 12.49
C ASN A 31 2.43 -22.29 13.63
N ARG A 32 1.70 -21.84 14.65
CA ARG A 32 1.31 -22.67 15.79
C ARG A 32 -0.17 -22.49 16.08
N ALA A 33 -0.97 -23.54 15.89
CA ALA A 33 -2.36 -23.57 16.31
C ALA A 33 -2.47 -23.27 17.81
N ILE A 34 -3.55 -22.60 18.24
CA ILE A 34 -3.78 -22.38 19.67
C ILE A 34 -4.06 -23.72 20.36
N ASP A 35 -4.84 -24.59 19.72
CA ASP A 35 -5.00 -25.98 20.13
C ASP A 35 -3.95 -26.86 19.43
N SER A 36 -3.01 -27.39 20.20
CA SER A 36 -1.92 -28.24 19.68
C SER A 36 -2.42 -29.54 19.06
N SER A 37 -3.61 -30.03 19.44
CA SER A 37 -4.19 -31.25 18.86
C SER A 37 -4.55 -31.07 17.37
N GLN A 38 -4.85 -29.84 16.95
CA GLN A 38 -5.24 -29.49 15.60
C GLN A 38 -4.04 -29.13 14.69
N GLN A 39 -2.82 -29.06 15.24
CA GLN A 39 -1.65 -28.59 14.49
C GLN A 39 -1.36 -29.45 13.25
N ALA A 40 -1.31 -30.78 13.40
CA ALA A 40 -0.93 -31.68 12.33
C ALA A 40 -1.99 -31.78 11.22
N GLU A 41 -3.27 -31.69 11.57
CA GLU A 41 -4.39 -31.78 10.63
C GLU A 41 -4.49 -30.54 9.73
N TYR A 42 -4.12 -29.36 10.24
CA TYR A 42 -4.33 -28.09 9.56
C TYR A 42 -3.04 -27.37 9.16
N GLU A 43 -1.87 -27.99 9.25
CA GLU A 43 -0.57 -27.33 9.00
C GLU A 43 -0.52 -26.63 7.63
N ASP A 44 -0.90 -27.34 6.56
CA ASP A 44 -0.94 -26.78 5.20
C ASP A 44 -1.95 -25.65 5.07
N PHE A 45 -3.11 -25.78 5.72
CA PHE A 45 -4.12 -24.73 5.76
C PHE A 45 -3.60 -23.48 6.46
N LEU A 46 -2.91 -23.62 7.60
CA LEU A 46 -2.31 -22.52 8.35
C LEU A 46 -1.23 -21.81 7.52
N ASN A 47 -0.46 -22.55 6.71
CA ASN A 47 0.53 -22.00 5.80
C ASN A 47 -0.11 -21.22 4.64
N GLY A 48 -1.27 -21.69 4.14
CA GLY A 48 -2.04 -21.04 3.07
C GLY A 48 -2.78 -19.78 3.48
N VAL A 49 -3.02 -19.54 4.77
CA VAL A 49 -3.76 -18.35 5.23
C VAL A 49 -3.02 -17.06 4.87
N CYS A 50 -3.60 -16.30 3.94
CA CYS A 50 -3.19 -14.95 3.56
C CYS A 50 -4.27 -13.95 3.98
N ALA A 51 -3.91 -12.95 4.77
CA ALA A 51 -4.83 -11.92 5.22
C ALA A 51 -4.12 -10.57 5.33
N SER A 52 -4.82 -9.47 5.06
CA SER A 52 -4.24 -8.12 5.04
C SER A 52 -3.48 -7.69 6.30
N ARG A 53 -3.80 -8.27 7.47
CA ARG A 53 -3.17 -7.99 8.77
C ARG A 53 -2.19 -9.07 9.24
N LEU A 54 -1.97 -10.11 8.44
CA LEU A 54 -1.07 -11.21 8.76
C LEU A 54 0.07 -11.20 7.74
N PRO A 55 1.35 -11.21 8.16
CA PRO A 55 2.44 -11.32 7.19
C PRO A 55 2.33 -12.65 6.43
N PRO A 56 2.77 -12.70 5.17
CA PRO A 56 2.71 -13.91 4.37
C PRO A 56 3.55 -15.04 5.01
N HIS A 57 3.13 -16.28 4.81
CA HIS A 57 3.89 -17.44 5.28
C HIS A 57 5.29 -17.47 4.63
N LEU A 58 5.33 -17.35 3.29
CA LEU A 58 6.56 -17.15 2.53
C LEU A 58 6.75 -15.65 2.25
N LEU A 59 7.71 -15.03 2.95
CA LEU A 59 8.10 -13.65 2.72
C LEU A 59 9.37 -13.59 1.87
N ARG A 60 9.26 -13.07 0.65
CA ARG A 60 10.38 -12.87 -0.28
C ARG A 60 10.77 -11.41 -0.31
N LEU A 61 12.04 -11.09 -0.05
CA LEU A 61 12.57 -9.72 -0.05
C LEU A 61 13.89 -9.64 -0.80
N LYS A 62 14.22 -8.43 -1.27
CA LYS A 62 15.51 -8.10 -1.90
C LYS A 62 16.07 -6.82 -1.29
N TYR A 63 17.37 -6.61 -1.43
CA TYR A 63 17.99 -5.34 -1.07
C TYR A 63 17.30 -4.18 -1.82
N ASN A 64 17.09 -3.05 -1.13
CA ASN A 64 16.34 -1.88 -1.59
C ASN A 64 14.86 -2.10 -1.91
N CYS A 65 14.27 -3.27 -1.65
CA CYS A 65 12.83 -3.43 -1.87
C CYS A 65 12.02 -2.63 -0.83
N PRO A 66 10.94 -1.93 -1.24
CA PRO A 66 10.05 -1.24 -0.32
C PRO A 66 9.15 -2.24 0.42
N ILE A 67 9.05 -2.06 1.73
CA ILE A 67 8.19 -2.84 2.62
C ILE A 67 7.31 -1.90 3.46
N MET A 68 6.25 -2.45 4.04
CA MET A 68 5.35 -1.75 4.95
C MET A 68 5.19 -2.56 6.23
N LEU A 69 5.28 -1.86 7.37
CA LEU A 69 5.10 -2.43 8.69
C LEU A 69 3.61 -2.71 8.95
N LEU A 70 3.29 -3.87 9.53
CA LEU A 70 1.94 -4.37 9.79
C LEU A 70 1.50 -4.20 11.25
N ARG A 71 2.41 -3.85 12.14
CA ARG A 71 2.17 -3.71 13.59
C ARG A 71 2.90 -2.49 14.13
N ASN A 72 2.39 -1.97 15.23
CA ASN A 72 3.09 -0.96 16.00
C ASN A 72 4.23 -1.65 16.76
N LEU A 73 5.47 -1.25 16.47
CA LEU A 73 6.65 -1.72 17.20
C LEU A 73 7.14 -0.63 18.16
N ASN A 74 7.27 0.59 17.63
CA ASN A 74 7.64 1.76 18.41
C ASN A 74 7.04 3.03 17.80
N PRO A 75 5.78 3.37 18.14
CA PRO A 75 5.10 4.55 17.60
C PRO A 75 5.84 5.86 17.86
N ILE A 76 6.55 5.97 18.99
CA ILE A 76 7.30 7.17 19.39
C ILE A 76 8.45 7.43 18.42
N GLN A 77 9.05 6.38 17.86
CA GLN A 77 10.13 6.46 16.86
C GLN A 77 9.62 6.29 15.41
N GLY A 78 8.32 6.45 15.17
CA GLY A 78 7.74 6.35 13.83
C GLY A 78 7.55 4.91 13.30
N LEU A 79 7.75 3.88 14.12
CA LEU A 79 7.52 2.48 13.76
C LEU A 79 6.08 2.05 14.11
N CYS A 80 5.14 2.61 13.37
CA CYS A 80 3.71 2.29 13.46
C CYS A 80 3.23 1.47 12.26
N ASN A 81 2.04 0.88 12.40
CA ASN A 81 1.39 0.17 11.31
C ASN A 81 1.17 1.11 10.11
N GLY A 82 1.64 0.69 8.94
CA GLY A 82 1.61 1.48 7.71
C GLY A 82 2.91 2.23 7.42
N THR A 83 3.87 2.29 8.37
CA THR A 83 5.18 2.90 8.12
C THR A 83 5.86 2.17 6.97
N ARG A 84 6.26 2.93 5.95
CA ARG A 84 7.00 2.42 4.79
C ARG A 84 8.48 2.46 5.06
N LEU A 85 9.16 1.37 4.73
CA LEU A 85 10.58 1.20 4.94
C LEU A 85 11.23 0.70 3.65
N ILE A 86 12.50 0.98 3.46
CA ILE A 86 13.33 0.42 2.40
C ILE A 86 14.27 -0.60 3.01
N CYS A 87 14.26 -1.84 2.53
CA CYS A 87 15.20 -2.87 3.00
C CYS A 87 16.64 -2.48 2.68
N LYS A 88 17.50 -2.49 3.69
CA LYS A 88 18.94 -2.23 3.58
C LYS A 88 19.77 -3.43 4.02
N GLU A 89 19.22 -4.31 4.84
CA GLU A 89 19.90 -5.52 5.28
C GLU A 89 18.89 -6.65 5.49
N LEU A 90 19.26 -7.85 5.05
CA LEU A 90 18.41 -9.04 5.10
C LEU A 90 19.17 -10.17 5.80
N ALA A 91 19.14 -10.14 7.13
CA ALA A 91 19.75 -11.17 7.98
C ALA A 91 18.71 -12.21 8.41
N ASP A 92 19.17 -13.37 8.90
CA ASP A 92 18.26 -14.47 9.26
C ASP A 92 17.28 -14.11 10.39
N ASN A 93 17.74 -13.28 11.33
CA ASN A 93 17.01 -12.95 12.55
C ASN A 93 16.43 -11.51 12.58
N PHE A 94 16.85 -10.64 11.66
CA PHE A 94 16.38 -9.26 11.59
C PHE A 94 16.38 -8.73 10.16
N ILE A 95 15.51 -7.76 9.90
CA ILE A 95 15.57 -6.93 8.70
C ILE A 95 16.05 -5.55 9.11
N GLY A 96 17.17 -5.12 8.54
CA GLY A 96 17.62 -3.73 8.63
C GLY A 96 16.93 -2.91 7.55
N ALA A 97 16.27 -1.82 7.93
CA ALA A 97 15.50 -1.00 7.01
C ALA A 97 15.58 0.48 7.35
N GLU A 98 15.34 1.33 6.35
CA GLU A 98 15.33 2.78 6.50
C GLU A 98 13.91 3.31 6.33
N ILE A 99 13.49 4.23 7.20
CA ILE A 99 12.15 4.86 7.09
C ILE A 99 12.08 5.71 5.82
N ALA A 100 11.15 5.37 4.93
CA ALA A 100 11.06 6.00 3.61
C ALA A 100 10.32 7.35 3.62
N THR A 101 9.37 7.53 4.55
CA THR A 101 8.44 8.68 4.54
C THR A 101 8.01 9.10 5.95
N GLY A 102 7.58 10.35 6.10
CA GLY A 102 7.15 10.95 7.37
C GLY A 102 8.29 11.67 8.09
N ASP A 103 8.03 12.08 9.33
CA ASP A 103 8.95 12.92 10.11
C ASP A 103 10.27 12.21 10.46
N PHE A 104 10.25 10.88 10.52
CA PHE A 104 11.41 10.05 10.83
C PHE A 104 12.14 9.53 9.57
N LYS A 105 11.86 10.10 8.39
CA LYS A 105 12.49 9.68 7.13
C LYS A 105 14.02 9.67 7.24
N GLY A 106 14.66 8.62 6.73
CA GLY A 106 16.11 8.44 6.77
C GLY A 106 16.62 7.69 7.99
N THR A 107 15.77 7.44 8.99
CA THR A 107 16.17 6.70 10.20
C THR A 107 16.35 5.22 9.88
N TYR A 108 17.51 4.66 10.24
CA TYR A 108 17.79 3.24 10.14
C TYR A 108 17.25 2.49 11.36
N VAL A 109 16.55 1.37 11.12
CA VAL A 109 15.85 0.59 12.14
C VAL A 109 16.00 -0.91 11.92
N PHE A 110 15.90 -1.67 13.01
CA PHE A 110 15.90 -3.12 12.99
C PHE A 110 14.49 -3.67 13.23
N ILE A 111 14.07 -4.61 12.39
CA ILE A 111 12.76 -5.24 12.47
C ILE A 111 12.97 -6.71 12.86
N PRO A 112 12.59 -7.12 14.08
CA PRO A 112 12.64 -8.52 14.49
C PRO A 112 11.40 -9.29 14.02
N ARG A 113 11.49 -10.62 14.08
CA ARG A 113 10.31 -11.48 13.99
C ARG A 113 9.47 -11.34 15.27
N ILE A 114 8.15 -11.30 15.12
CA ILE A 114 7.23 -11.25 16.26
C ILE A 114 6.12 -12.31 16.10
N PRO A 115 5.54 -12.82 17.21
CA PRO A 115 4.32 -13.60 17.14
C PRO A 115 3.14 -12.69 16.76
N ILE A 116 2.35 -13.15 15.79
CA ILE A 116 1.12 -12.48 15.38
C ILE A 116 -0.03 -13.49 15.47
N GLU A 117 -0.98 -13.21 16.34
CA GLU A 117 -2.21 -13.98 16.46
C GLU A 117 -3.13 -13.72 15.25
N SER A 118 -3.71 -14.80 14.72
CA SER A 118 -4.81 -14.70 13.78
C SER A 118 -6.03 -14.19 14.54
N SER A 119 -6.32 -12.88 14.43
CA SER A 119 -7.52 -12.30 15.05
C SER A 119 -8.79 -12.99 14.52
N ASP A 120 -9.86 -13.03 15.32
CA ASP A 120 -11.20 -13.55 14.95
C ASP A 120 -11.78 -12.97 13.63
N ARG A 121 -11.25 -11.82 13.18
CA ARG A 121 -11.63 -11.17 11.92
C ARG A 121 -11.03 -11.82 10.67
N ILE A 122 -10.03 -12.67 10.83
CA ILE A 122 -9.58 -13.56 9.77
C ILE A 122 -10.54 -14.73 9.86
N ASN A 123 -11.34 -14.97 8.82
CA ASN A 123 -12.34 -16.03 8.77
C ASN A 123 -11.64 -17.41 8.71
N CYS A 124 -10.86 -17.70 9.74
CA CYS A 124 -10.01 -18.86 9.90
C CYS A 124 -10.74 -19.77 10.89
N PRO A 125 -11.07 -21.02 10.51
CA PRO A 125 -11.78 -21.96 11.38
C PRO A 125 -10.98 -22.29 12.64
N ILE A 126 -9.65 -22.11 12.60
CA ILE A 126 -8.75 -22.43 13.71
C ILE A 126 -7.89 -21.22 14.03
N PRO A 127 -7.92 -20.73 15.28
CA PRO A 127 -7.05 -19.65 15.68
C PRO A 127 -5.62 -20.17 15.87
N PHE A 128 -4.64 -19.38 15.44
CA PHE A 128 -3.22 -19.74 15.47
C PHE A 128 -2.32 -18.50 15.64
N LYS A 129 -1.04 -18.75 15.93
CA LYS A 129 0.03 -17.74 16.02
C LYS A 129 1.02 -17.93 14.88
N ARG A 130 1.32 -16.86 14.14
CA ARG A 130 2.36 -16.83 13.11
C ARG A 130 3.57 -16.05 13.61
N MET A 131 4.71 -16.72 13.72
CA MET A 131 6.02 -16.09 13.97
C MET A 131 6.64 -15.65 12.65
N GLN A 132 6.69 -14.34 12.40
CA GLN A 132 7.25 -13.77 11.17
C GLN A 132 7.65 -12.31 11.39
N PHE A 133 8.45 -11.75 10.47
CA PHE A 133 8.64 -10.30 10.41
C PHE A 133 7.28 -9.61 10.17
N PRO A 134 6.94 -8.56 10.94
CA PRO A 134 5.65 -7.87 10.83
C PRO A 134 5.63 -6.92 9.63
N VAL A 135 6.04 -7.40 8.45
CA VAL A 135 6.20 -6.59 7.24
C VAL A 135 5.58 -7.29 6.05
N ARG A 136 5.28 -6.51 5.01
CA ARG A 136 4.95 -7.02 3.67
C ARG A 136 5.59 -6.15 2.60
N PRO A 137 5.89 -6.68 1.41
CA PRO A 137 6.28 -5.86 0.27
C PRO A 137 5.24 -4.77 -0.01
N CYS A 138 5.69 -3.56 -0.35
CA CYS A 138 4.83 -2.40 -0.55
C CYS A 138 5.24 -1.61 -1.80
N PHE A 139 4.90 -2.16 -2.97
CA PHE A 139 5.08 -1.49 -4.26
C PHE A 139 3.88 -0.63 -4.64
N ALA A 140 2.70 -1.05 -4.17
CA ALA A 140 1.43 -0.42 -4.45
C ALA A 140 0.66 -0.12 -3.16
N MET A 141 -0.23 0.85 -3.24
CA MET A 141 -1.22 1.15 -2.22
C MET A 141 -2.51 1.65 -2.87
N THR A 142 -3.60 1.65 -2.11
CA THR A 142 -4.85 2.23 -2.62
C THR A 142 -4.75 3.76 -2.64
N ILE A 143 -5.45 4.38 -3.58
CA ILE A 143 -5.56 5.84 -3.69
C ILE A 143 -6.02 6.45 -2.36
N ASN A 144 -6.99 5.82 -1.69
CA ASN A 144 -7.49 6.30 -0.39
C ASN A 144 -6.40 6.28 0.70
N LYS A 145 -5.50 5.29 0.69
CA LYS A 145 -4.37 5.24 1.63
C LYS A 145 -3.27 6.26 1.31
N SER A 146 -3.20 6.72 0.07
CA SER A 146 -2.24 7.75 -0.34
C SER A 146 -2.67 9.17 0.06
N GLN A 147 -3.92 9.37 0.46
CA GLN A 147 -4.43 10.68 0.83
C GLN A 147 -3.59 11.31 1.95
N GLY A 148 -3.22 12.57 1.79
CA GLY A 148 -2.33 13.30 2.70
C GLY A 148 -0.84 13.03 2.50
N GLN A 149 -0.45 12.13 1.60
CA GLN A 149 0.96 11.89 1.28
C GLN A 149 1.38 12.69 0.05
N THR A 150 2.63 13.16 0.05
CA THR A 150 3.31 13.71 -1.12
C THR A 150 4.38 12.73 -1.58
N LEU A 151 4.38 12.43 -2.87
CA LEU A 151 5.27 11.46 -3.50
C LEU A 151 6.04 12.14 -4.63
N GLU A 152 7.28 11.71 -4.85
CA GLU A 152 8.09 12.24 -5.94
C GLU A 152 7.64 11.70 -7.30
N PHE A 153 7.42 10.38 -7.35
CA PHE A 153 6.93 9.67 -8.53
C PHE A 153 5.75 8.76 -8.19
N VAL A 154 4.69 8.88 -8.98
CA VAL A 154 3.43 8.16 -8.83
C VAL A 154 3.08 7.47 -10.14
N GLY A 155 2.92 6.15 -10.07
CA GLY A 155 2.23 5.38 -11.11
C GLY A 155 0.78 5.20 -10.67
N ILE A 156 -0.19 5.55 -11.50
CA ILE A 156 -1.60 5.27 -11.27
C ILE A 156 -1.98 4.11 -12.18
N TYR A 157 -2.36 2.98 -11.60
CA TYR A 157 -2.82 1.83 -12.36
C TYR A 157 -4.31 1.64 -12.12
N LEU A 158 -5.11 1.73 -13.18
CA LEU A 158 -6.55 1.60 -13.14
C LEU A 158 -6.96 0.35 -13.92
N LYS A 159 -7.22 -0.74 -13.19
CA LYS A 159 -7.84 -1.95 -13.76
C LYS A 159 -9.36 -1.81 -13.89
N GLU A 160 -9.93 -0.93 -13.10
CA GLU A 160 -11.33 -0.53 -13.17
C GLU A 160 -11.40 1.00 -13.07
N PRO A 161 -12.47 1.63 -13.57
CA PRO A 161 -12.71 3.05 -13.32
C PRO A 161 -12.78 3.35 -11.82
N VAL A 162 -12.40 4.57 -11.44
CA VAL A 162 -12.54 5.04 -10.05
C VAL A 162 -14.02 5.00 -9.63
N PHE A 163 -14.28 4.65 -8.37
CA PHE A 163 -15.63 4.36 -7.88
C PHE A 163 -16.17 5.42 -6.90
N SER A 164 -15.37 6.40 -6.51
CA SER A 164 -15.81 7.47 -5.62
C SER A 164 -15.44 8.85 -6.12
N HIS A 165 -16.22 9.84 -5.68
CA HIS A 165 -15.95 11.24 -5.97
C HIS A 165 -14.57 11.67 -5.50
N GLY A 166 -13.86 12.42 -6.34
CA GLY A 166 -12.56 13.00 -6.01
C GLY A 166 -11.41 12.00 -5.95
N GLN A 167 -11.63 10.69 -6.17
CA GLN A 167 -10.59 9.68 -6.07
C GLN A 167 -9.48 9.89 -7.10
N LEU A 168 -9.84 10.14 -8.37
CA LEU A 168 -8.85 10.44 -9.41
C LEU A 168 -8.06 11.72 -9.10
N TYR A 169 -8.74 12.74 -8.57
CA TYR A 169 -8.08 13.97 -8.10
C TYR A 169 -7.08 13.70 -6.97
N VAL A 170 -7.47 12.89 -5.98
CA VAL A 170 -6.57 12.48 -4.90
C VAL A 170 -5.34 11.78 -5.48
N ALA A 171 -5.51 10.87 -6.43
CA ALA A 171 -4.41 10.15 -7.06
C ALA A 171 -3.43 11.09 -7.80
N LEU A 172 -3.95 11.97 -8.66
CA LEU A 172 -3.14 12.91 -9.45
C LEU A 172 -2.41 13.93 -8.56
N SER A 173 -3.07 14.42 -7.51
CA SER A 173 -2.49 15.38 -6.56
C SER A 173 -1.42 14.81 -5.64
N ARG A 174 -1.10 13.50 -5.72
CA ARG A 174 -0.03 12.91 -4.89
C ARG A 174 1.37 13.28 -5.39
N ALA A 175 1.53 13.58 -6.67
CA ALA A 175 2.82 14.00 -7.23
C ALA A 175 2.98 15.52 -7.18
N LYS A 176 4.23 15.98 -7.07
CA LYS A 176 4.55 17.43 -7.06
C LYS A 176 4.49 18.07 -8.44
N SER A 177 4.62 17.29 -9.50
CA SER A 177 4.61 17.77 -10.89
C SER A 177 3.93 16.75 -11.81
N GLY A 178 3.40 17.22 -12.93
CA GLY A 178 2.82 16.34 -13.95
C GLY A 178 3.82 15.33 -14.52
N ALA A 179 5.10 15.70 -14.62
CA ALA A 179 6.17 14.79 -15.05
C ALA A 179 6.38 13.61 -14.08
N GLY A 180 6.06 13.80 -12.80
CA GLY A 180 6.10 12.77 -11.77
C GLY A 180 4.91 11.81 -11.79
N VAL A 181 3.94 12.00 -12.69
CA VAL A 181 2.75 11.15 -12.82
C VAL A 181 2.85 10.29 -14.09
N LYS A 182 2.62 8.99 -13.93
CA LYS A 182 2.41 8.05 -15.03
C LYS A 182 1.08 7.33 -14.79
N ILE A 183 0.25 7.22 -15.83
CA ILE A 183 -1.06 6.58 -15.73
C ILE A 183 -1.11 5.41 -16.70
N LEU A 184 -1.56 4.26 -16.21
CA LEU A 184 -1.83 3.07 -17.01
C LEU A 184 -3.27 2.63 -16.74
N ILE A 185 -4.10 2.65 -17.78
CA ILE A 185 -5.51 2.26 -17.72
C ILE A 185 -5.66 0.96 -18.50
N HIS A 186 -6.02 -0.11 -17.80
CA HIS A 186 -6.12 -1.46 -18.36
C HIS A 186 -7.43 -2.12 -17.90
N PRO A 187 -8.60 -1.70 -18.46
CA PRO A 187 -9.91 -2.00 -17.91
C PRO A 187 -10.35 -3.46 -18.04
N ASP A 188 -9.64 -4.29 -18.82
CA ASP A 188 -9.99 -5.70 -18.99
C ASP A 188 -8.73 -6.56 -19.08
N SER A 189 -8.67 -7.67 -18.34
CA SER A 189 -7.50 -8.59 -18.41
C SER A 189 -7.47 -9.40 -19.71
N LYS A 190 -8.58 -9.39 -20.47
CA LYS A 190 -8.73 -10.08 -21.76
C LYS A 190 -8.55 -9.18 -22.98
N SER A 191 -8.58 -7.86 -22.82
CA SER A 191 -8.33 -6.93 -23.92
C SER A 191 -6.85 -6.52 -23.92
N ILE A 192 -6.24 -6.51 -25.11
CA ILE A 192 -4.83 -6.12 -25.31
C ILE A 192 -4.69 -4.57 -25.32
N LEU A 193 -5.83 -3.85 -25.34
CA LEU A 193 -5.86 -2.42 -25.60
C LEU A 193 -5.87 -1.63 -24.30
N CYS A 194 -4.73 -1.00 -23.99
CA CYS A 194 -4.67 0.11 -23.05
C CYS A 194 -5.53 1.26 -23.59
N THR A 195 -6.28 1.92 -22.72
CA THR A 195 -7.07 3.11 -23.08
C THR A 195 -6.45 4.37 -22.49
N ASP A 196 -6.69 5.51 -23.11
CA ASP A 196 -6.36 6.84 -22.58
C ASP A 196 -7.55 7.47 -21.83
N TYR A 197 -8.70 6.79 -21.81
CA TYR A 197 -9.92 7.24 -21.17
C TYR A 197 -10.33 6.37 -19.97
N THR A 198 -10.82 7.01 -18.91
CA THR A 198 -11.47 6.38 -17.75
C THR A 198 -12.70 7.17 -17.34
N LYS A 199 -13.73 6.48 -16.84
CA LYS A 199 -14.87 7.15 -16.18
C LYS A 199 -14.40 7.75 -14.85
N ASN A 200 -14.85 8.96 -14.57
CA ASN A 200 -14.61 9.66 -13.31
C ASN A 200 -15.96 9.98 -12.66
N ILE A 201 -16.03 9.89 -11.33
CA ILE A 201 -17.24 10.21 -10.58
C ILE A 201 -17.06 11.62 -10.00
N VAL A 202 -17.93 12.53 -10.39
CA VAL A 202 -17.91 13.93 -9.96
C VAL A 202 -19.29 14.30 -9.44
N TYR A 203 -19.35 14.86 -8.23
CA TYR A 203 -20.60 15.38 -7.66
C TYR A 203 -21.09 16.59 -8.46
N GLY A 204 -22.40 16.63 -8.70
CA GLY A 204 -23.05 17.64 -9.56
C GLY A 204 -22.80 19.08 -9.09
N GLU A 205 -22.71 19.28 -7.79
CA GLU A 205 -22.46 20.57 -7.16
C GLU A 205 -21.11 21.18 -7.59
N VAL A 206 -20.13 20.35 -7.96
CA VAL A 206 -18.83 20.83 -8.45
C VAL A 206 -18.99 21.50 -9.81
N PHE A 207 -19.89 21.00 -10.67
CA PHE A 207 -20.16 21.60 -11.98
C PHE A 207 -20.95 22.91 -11.84
N LEU A 208 -21.94 22.95 -10.94
CA LEU A 208 -22.67 24.19 -10.63
C LEU A 208 -21.72 25.28 -10.11
N LEU A 209 -20.78 24.91 -9.22
CA LEU A 209 -19.76 25.83 -8.76
C LEU A 209 -18.81 26.25 -9.88
N ALA A 210 -18.43 25.37 -10.81
CA ALA A 210 -17.57 25.73 -11.93
C ALA A 210 -18.26 26.71 -12.90
N GLU A 211 -19.55 26.54 -13.14
CA GLU A 211 -20.39 27.43 -13.94
C GLU A 211 -20.61 28.80 -13.26
N GLU A 212 -20.70 28.84 -11.93
CA GLU A 212 -20.78 30.08 -11.14
C GLU A 212 -19.42 30.84 -11.04
N ASN A 213 -18.28 30.17 -11.27
CA ASN A 213 -16.93 30.67 -10.98
C ASN A 213 -16.21 31.39 -12.14
N THR A 214 -16.93 32.11 -13.00
CA THR A 214 -16.35 33.31 -13.64
C THR A 214 -15.99 34.37 -12.58
N ILE A 215 -16.44 34.23 -11.33
CA ILE A 215 -16.15 35.16 -10.23
C ILE A 215 -15.71 34.42 -8.95
N SER A 216 -14.41 34.50 -8.66
CA SER A 216 -13.75 34.31 -7.36
C SER A 216 -13.35 32.89 -6.89
N THR A 217 -12.13 32.51 -7.31
CA THR A 217 -11.37 31.32 -6.92
C THR A 217 -11.16 31.12 -5.41
N SER A 218 -11.42 32.13 -4.56
CA SER A 218 -11.24 32.01 -3.10
C SER A 218 -12.34 31.21 -2.40
N LEU A 219 -13.57 31.16 -2.94
CA LEU A 219 -14.69 30.44 -2.32
C LEU A 219 -14.61 28.92 -2.59
N LEU A 220 -14.17 28.53 -3.79
CA LEU A 220 -13.89 27.15 -4.19
C LEU A 220 -12.85 26.48 -3.27
N ARG A 221 -11.78 27.20 -2.92
CA ARG A 221 -10.71 26.72 -2.02
C ARG A 221 -11.25 26.25 -0.66
N LYS A 222 -12.19 27.01 -0.10
CA LYS A 222 -12.74 26.77 1.25
C LYS A 222 -13.78 25.65 1.29
N LYS A 223 -14.58 25.48 0.23
CA LYS A 223 -15.58 24.40 0.12
C LYS A 223 -14.96 23.04 -0.21
N LEU A 224 -13.89 23.01 -1.01
CA LEU A 224 -13.25 21.76 -1.46
C LEU A 224 -12.12 21.25 -0.54
N LYS A 225 -11.79 21.96 0.57
CA LYS A 225 -10.65 21.64 1.45
C LYS A 225 -9.34 21.44 0.67
N LEU A 226 -9.06 22.35 -0.27
CA LEU A 226 -7.87 22.28 -1.13
C LEU A 226 -6.77 23.18 -0.56
N ASP A 227 -5.72 22.56 0.01
CA ASP A 227 -4.64 23.25 0.72
C ASP A 227 -3.42 23.64 -0.13
N TYR A 228 -3.48 23.60 -1.47
CA TYR A 228 -2.34 24.00 -2.32
C TYR A 228 -2.75 24.91 -3.48
N PRO A 229 -1.88 25.89 -3.86
CA PRO A 229 -2.15 26.79 -4.97
C PRO A 229 -2.14 26.03 -6.30
N PHE A 230 -3.18 26.25 -7.11
CA PHE A 230 -3.13 25.95 -8.53
C PHE A 230 -2.10 26.89 -9.19
N PRO A 231 -1.10 26.37 -9.91
CA PRO A 231 -0.35 27.21 -10.83
C PRO A 231 -1.29 27.60 -11.97
N LEU A 232 -1.47 28.91 -12.13
CA LEU A 232 -2.05 29.49 -13.33
C LEU A 232 -0.96 29.51 -14.39
N GLU A 233 -1.14 28.76 -15.46
CA GLU A 233 -0.71 29.07 -16.82
C GLU A 233 -1.51 28.21 -17.82
#